data_AF-A0AA35UBP8-F1
#
_entry.id   AF-A0AA35UBP8-F1
#
_cell.length_a   1.000
_cell.length_b   1.000
_cell.length_c   1.000
_cell.angle_alpha   90.00
_cell.angle_beta   90.00
_cell.angle_gamma   90.00
#
_symmetry.space_group_name_H-M   'P 1'
#
loop_
_entity.id
_entity.type
_entity.pdbx_description
1 polymer ?
#
loop_
_entity_poly.entity_id
_entity_poly.type
_entity_poly.pdbx_seq_one_letter_code
_entity_poly.pdbx_strand_id
1 'polypeptide(L)'
;MKKKYLILCVFFLLVLSCAKSDNSFQSEEIVEEEFIQDYSCVNYDDLMNPQTTDRDDLLQYWNKFVDDVKCTSGGPDFAERTKFLKIFFEYTDITQTISGITPNHLAYSSFVGYCNDERVNIGVLYDGWSDLNLIQRLWVMYHEFGHDVFKYEHSTDPADIMYPSSTRSDIDLNDFIRAKDRMFKRSFPGIRYISCPQTD
;
A
#
# COMPACT_ATOMS: atom_id res chain seq x y z
N MET A 1 20.27 -74.10 -14.77
CA MET A 1 20.55 -73.70 -13.37
C MET A 1 21.02 -72.25 -13.36
N LYS A 2 20.37 -71.40 -12.54
CA LYS A 2 20.76 -70.03 -12.10
C LYS A 2 20.81 -68.95 -13.20
N LYS A 3 19.77 -68.12 -13.39
CA LYS A 3 19.39 -66.85 -12.71
C LYS A 3 20.39 -65.69 -12.87
N LYS A 4 19.91 -64.65 -13.58
CA LYS A 4 20.06 -63.18 -13.36
C LYS A 4 21.46 -62.60 -13.66
N TYR A 5 21.66 -61.40 -14.19
CA TYR A 5 21.01 -60.11 -13.96
C TYR A 5 21.12 -59.16 -15.17
N LEU A 6 20.10 -58.32 -15.30
CA LEU A 6 20.01 -57.10 -16.11
C LEU A 6 21.04 -56.05 -15.64
N ILE A 7 21.88 -55.53 -16.53
CA ILE A 7 22.57 -54.25 -16.33
C ILE A 7 22.42 -53.43 -17.61
N LEU A 8 21.56 -52.42 -17.52
CA LEU A 8 21.35 -51.36 -18.50
C LEU A 8 22.43 -50.29 -18.26
N CYS A 9 23.42 -50.20 -19.14
CA CYS A 9 24.35 -49.07 -19.19
C CYS A 9 24.19 -48.39 -20.55
N VAL A 10 23.32 -47.37 -20.63
CA VAL A 10 23.34 -46.43 -21.76
C VAL A 10 24.04 -45.17 -21.27
N PHE A 11 25.32 -45.11 -21.61
CA PHE A 11 26.16 -43.93 -21.55
C PHE A 11 25.56 -42.88 -22.49
N PHE A 12 25.04 -41.79 -21.91
CA PHE A 12 24.80 -40.53 -22.62
C PHE A 12 26.16 -39.87 -22.93
N LEU A 13 26.17 -38.97 -23.92
CA LEU A 13 27.30 -38.19 -24.48
C LEU A 13 27.85 -38.81 -25.77
N LEU A 14 27.97 -38.15 -26.93
CA LEU A 14 27.82 -36.77 -27.39
C LEU A 14 27.78 -36.87 -28.93
N VAL A 15 27.04 -36.01 -29.63
CA VAL A 15 27.64 -35.16 -30.67
C VAL A 15 26.70 -34.02 -31.02
N LEU A 16 27.21 -32.82 -30.80
CA LEU A 16 26.72 -31.54 -31.29
C LEU A 16 26.56 -31.54 -32.81
N SER A 17 25.40 -31.10 -33.28
CA SER A 17 25.29 -30.50 -34.62
C SER A 17 24.42 -29.24 -34.50
N CYS A 18 25.11 -28.09 -34.51
CA CYS A 18 24.47 -26.79 -34.72
C CYS A 18 24.04 -26.71 -36.19
N ALA A 19 22.75 -26.94 -36.45
CA ALA A 19 22.12 -26.45 -37.67
C ALA A 19 21.59 -25.04 -37.36
N LYS A 20 22.14 -24.04 -38.04
CA LYS A 20 21.68 -22.65 -38.00
C LYS A 20 20.26 -22.60 -38.60
N SER A 21 19.24 -22.59 -37.74
CA SER A 21 17.87 -22.25 -38.13
C SER A 21 17.67 -20.77 -37.87
N ASP A 22 17.41 -20.01 -38.93
CA ASP A 22 16.93 -18.64 -38.86
C ASP A 22 15.58 -18.65 -38.13
N ASN A 23 15.63 -18.49 -36.80
CA ASN A 23 14.44 -18.17 -36.03
C ASN A 23 14.12 -16.71 -36.30
N SER A 24 13.14 -16.48 -37.18
CA SER A 24 12.34 -15.27 -37.12
C SER A 24 11.86 -15.12 -35.67
N PHE A 25 12.44 -14.15 -34.97
CA PHE A 25 11.94 -13.69 -33.70
C PHE A 25 10.57 -13.09 -33.98
N GLN A 26 9.54 -13.93 -33.94
CA GLN A 26 8.18 -13.50 -33.85
C GLN A 26 8.08 -12.93 -32.45
N SER A 27 8.20 -11.60 -32.34
CA SER A 27 7.91 -10.89 -31.11
C SER A 27 6.51 -11.35 -30.69
N GLU A 28 6.43 -12.09 -29.59
CA GLU A 28 5.16 -12.32 -28.91
C GLU A 28 4.61 -10.92 -28.61
N GLU A 29 3.55 -10.56 -29.33
CA GLU A 29 2.76 -9.37 -29.06
C GLU A 29 2.20 -9.56 -27.65
N ILE A 30 2.82 -8.87 -26.69
CA ILE A 30 2.30 -8.77 -25.33
C ILE A 30 0.96 -8.06 -25.49
N VAL A 31 -0.13 -8.83 -25.45
CA VAL A 31 -1.47 -8.27 -25.31
C VAL A 31 -1.49 -7.65 -23.92
N GLU A 32 -1.28 -6.33 -23.85
CA GLU A 32 -1.54 -5.56 -22.64
C GLU A 32 -3.03 -5.73 -22.33
N GLU A 33 -3.35 -6.54 -21.32
CA GLU A 33 -4.68 -6.53 -20.73
C GLU A 33 -4.94 -5.09 -20.25
N GLU A 34 -5.89 -4.43 -20.90
CA GLU A 34 -6.31 -3.08 -20.55
C GLU A 34 -6.87 -3.12 -19.12
N PHE A 35 -6.11 -2.57 -18.16
CA PHE A 35 -6.54 -2.44 -16.78
C PHE A 35 -7.73 -1.48 -16.70
N ILE A 36 -8.92 -2.00 -16.42
CA ILE A 36 -10.13 -1.18 -16.25
C ILE A 36 -10.19 -0.71 -14.79
N GLN A 37 -9.93 0.58 -14.58
CA GLN A 37 -10.06 1.19 -13.26
C GLN A 37 -11.54 1.40 -12.89
N ASP A 38 -11.92 1.06 -11.66
CA ASP A 38 -13.20 1.46 -11.07
C ASP A 38 -13.31 3.00 -11.03
N TYR A 39 -14.55 3.50 -11.04
CA TYR A 39 -14.79 4.93 -10.99
C TYR A 39 -14.23 5.54 -9.71
N SER A 40 -13.32 6.49 -9.86
CA SER A 40 -12.89 7.42 -8.83
C SER A 40 -12.98 8.84 -9.38
N CYS A 41 -13.45 9.79 -8.57
CA CYS A 41 -13.49 11.20 -8.97
C CYS A 41 -12.09 11.86 -9.01
N VAL A 42 -11.06 11.15 -8.54
CA VAL A 42 -9.65 11.53 -8.67
C VAL A 42 -8.90 10.44 -9.42
N ASN A 43 -7.92 10.85 -10.22
CA ASN A 43 -7.00 9.95 -10.93
C ASN A 43 -5.78 9.62 -10.02
N TYR A 44 -5.28 8.39 -10.08
CA TYR A 44 -4.13 7.91 -9.29
C TYR A 44 -2.87 7.62 -10.12
N ASP A 45 -2.86 7.86 -11.43
CA ASP A 45 -1.75 7.57 -12.33
C ASP A 45 -0.44 8.24 -11.86
N ASP A 46 -0.53 9.41 -11.25
CA ASP A 46 0.61 10.14 -10.68
C ASP A 46 1.25 9.45 -9.47
N LEU A 47 0.45 8.77 -8.65
CA LEU A 47 0.89 7.96 -7.50
C LEU A 47 1.20 6.51 -7.87
N MET A 48 0.65 6.02 -8.98
CA MET A 48 0.83 4.65 -9.47
C MET A 48 1.92 4.54 -10.55
N ASN A 49 2.64 5.63 -10.82
CA ASN A 49 3.72 5.66 -11.78
C ASN A 49 5.10 5.63 -11.06
N PRO A 50 5.83 4.50 -11.09
CA PRO A 50 7.11 4.37 -10.39
C PRO A 50 8.21 5.31 -10.92
N GLN A 51 8.02 5.94 -12.09
CA GLN A 51 8.98 6.90 -12.66
C GLN A 51 8.77 8.33 -12.14
N THR A 52 7.57 8.65 -11.66
CA THR A 52 7.21 10.03 -11.25
C THR A 52 6.81 10.14 -9.80
N THR A 53 6.35 9.05 -9.18
CA THR A 53 5.99 9.03 -7.77
C THR A 53 7.25 9.12 -6.93
N ASP A 54 7.40 10.21 -6.18
CA ASP A 54 8.49 10.35 -5.23
C ASP A 54 8.19 9.47 -4.01
N ARG A 55 9.09 8.52 -3.74
CA ARG A 55 8.93 7.64 -2.58
C ARG A 55 9.07 8.41 -1.26
N ASP A 56 9.89 9.44 -1.25
CA ASP A 56 10.31 10.13 -0.04
C ASP A 56 9.44 11.39 0.21
N ASP A 57 8.53 11.73 -0.71
CA ASP A 57 7.50 12.75 -0.51
C ASP A 57 6.20 12.13 0.05
N LEU A 58 6.02 12.19 1.37
CA LEU A 58 4.77 11.74 2.00
C LEU A 58 3.59 12.71 1.76
N LEU A 59 3.85 13.96 1.38
CA LEU A 59 2.79 14.97 1.20
C LEU A 59 1.94 14.70 -0.05
N GLN A 60 2.48 14.02 -1.06
CA GLN A 60 1.72 13.65 -2.26
C GLN A 60 0.47 12.81 -1.91
N TYR A 61 0.55 11.94 -0.90
CA TYR A 61 -0.58 11.12 -0.45
C TYR A 61 -1.62 11.95 0.30
N TRP A 62 -1.18 12.93 1.09
CA TRP A 62 -2.09 13.88 1.75
C TRP A 62 -2.86 14.71 0.74
N ASN A 63 -2.16 15.26 -0.26
CA ASN A 63 -2.81 16.04 -1.31
C ASN A 63 -3.85 15.20 -2.06
N LYS A 64 -3.52 13.95 -2.41
CA LYS A 64 -4.47 13.03 -3.03
C LYS A 64 -5.68 12.78 -2.14
N PHE A 65 -5.47 12.53 -0.84
CA PHE A 65 -6.53 12.31 0.13
C PHE A 65 -7.48 13.51 0.24
N VAL A 66 -6.93 14.73 0.28
CA VAL A 66 -7.74 15.96 0.32
C VAL A 66 -8.61 16.10 -0.93
N ASP A 67 -8.04 15.89 -2.11
CA ASP A 67 -8.78 15.93 -3.38
C ASP A 67 -9.92 14.91 -3.41
N ASP A 68 -9.64 13.70 -2.91
CA ASP A 68 -10.58 12.60 -2.79
C ASP A 68 -11.78 12.92 -1.89
N VAL A 69 -11.51 13.46 -0.69
CA VAL A 69 -12.58 13.87 0.23
C VAL A 69 -13.44 14.96 -0.40
N LYS A 70 -12.78 15.97 -1.00
CA LYS A 70 -13.43 17.12 -1.62
C LYS A 70 -14.36 16.67 -2.75
N CYS A 71 -13.92 15.75 -3.61
CA CYS A 71 -14.72 15.28 -4.73
C CYS A 71 -15.80 14.27 -4.33
N THR A 72 -15.57 13.42 -3.32
CA THR A 72 -16.51 12.35 -2.95
C THR A 72 -17.68 12.84 -2.10
N SER A 73 -17.42 13.75 -1.16
CA SER A 73 -18.38 14.03 -0.08
C SER A 73 -19.00 15.42 -0.14
N GLY A 74 -18.50 16.31 -1.01
CA GLY A 74 -18.69 17.76 -0.82
C GLY A 74 -18.30 18.21 0.60
N GLY A 75 -17.39 17.44 1.21
CA GLY A 75 -17.09 17.50 2.63
C GLY A 75 -16.28 18.74 3.00
N PRO A 76 -15.89 18.86 4.28
CA PRO A 76 -14.90 19.84 4.71
C PRO A 76 -13.72 19.92 3.74
N ASP A 77 -13.33 21.13 3.33
CA ASP A 77 -12.03 21.29 2.70
C ASP A 77 -10.96 21.10 3.80
N PHE A 78 -10.43 19.88 3.92
CA PHE A 78 -9.40 19.58 4.93
C PHE A 78 -8.10 20.34 4.67
N ALA A 79 -7.81 20.78 3.43
CA ALA A 79 -6.72 21.71 3.19
C ALA A 79 -6.94 23.07 3.87
N GLU A 80 -8.19 23.51 4.05
CA GLU A 80 -8.51 24.74 4.77
C GLU A 80 -8.61 24.54 6.30
N ARG A 81 -9.06 23.35 6.75
CA ARG A 81 -9.25 23.07 8.19
C ARG A 81 -7.97 22.66 8.91
N THR A 82 -7.08 21.95 8.23
CA THR A 82 -5.81 21.52 8.82
C THR A 82 -4.85 22.70 8.89
N LYS A 83 -4.71 23.29 10.07
CA LYS A 83 -3.78 24.40 10.32
C LYS A 83 -2.35 23.93 10.57
N PHE A 84 -2.18 22.70 11.07
CA PHE A 84 -0.87 22.13 11.33
C PHE A 84 -0.79 20.73 10.73
N LEU A 85 -0.09 20.64 9.59
CA LEU A 85 0.19 19.37 8.93
C LEU A 85 1.62 18.94 9.27
N LYS A 86 1.76 17.74 9.85
CA LYS A 86 3.05 17.11 10.10
C LYS A 86 3.00 15.65 9.69
N ILE A 87 3.59 15.34 8.54
CA ILE A 87 3.75 13.98 8.04
C ILE A 87 5.25 13.77 7.81
N PHE A 88 5.84 12.75 8.40
CA PHE A 88 7.29 12.61 8.43
C PHE A 88 7.75 11.15 8.54
N PHE A 89 8.98 10.91 8.07
CA PHE A 89 9.68 9.67 8.33
C PHE A 89 10.31 9.67 9.72
N GLU A 90 10.09 8.58 10.44
CA GLU A 90 10.85 8.19 11.61
C GLU A 90 11.89 7.15 11.21
N TYR A 91 13.12 7.38 11.64
CA TYR A 91 14.25 6.50 11.37
C TYR A 91 14.53 5.69 12.62
N THR A 92 14.63 4.38 12.46
CA THR A 92 14.97 3.46 13.54
C THR A 92 16.36 3.81 14.08
N ASP A 93 16.53 3.86 15.40
CA ASP A 93 17.85 4.15 15.99
C ASP A 93 18.80 2.95 15.77
N ILE A 94 20.09 3.24 15.58
CA ILE A 94 21.17 2.26 15.42
C ILE A 94 21.13 1.18 16.52
N THR A 95 20.77 1.56 17.75
CA THR A 95 20.65 0.60 18.86
C THR A 95 19.51 -0.39 18.68
N GLN A 96 18.37 0.03 18.12
CA GLN A 96 17.24 -0.82 17.77
C GLN A 96 17.56 -1.70 16.56
N THR A 97 18.24 -1.15 15.54
CA THR A 97 18.72 -1.90 14.37
C THR A 97 19.69 -3.01 14.78
N ILE A 98 20.69 -2.71 15.62
CA ILE A 98 21.65 -3.70 16.13
C ILE A 98 20.97 -4.76 17.01
N SER A 99 19.92 -4.37 17.73
CA SER A 99 19.15 -5.27 18.60
C SER A 99 18.09 -6.09 17.85
N GLY A 100 17.90 -5.87 16.54
CA GLY A 100 16.87 -6.53 15.74
C GLY A 100 15.43 -6.21 16.19
N ILE A 101 15.22 -5.05 16.83
CA ILE A 101 13.90 -4.61 17.29
C ILE A 101 13.23 -3.88 16.13
N THR A 102 12.29 -4.54 15.46
CA THR A 102 11.36 -3.88 14.53
C THR A 102 10.17 -3.32 15.31
N PRO A 103 9.76 -2.06 15.09
CA PRO A 103 8.54 -1.54 15.68
C PRO A 103 7.31 -2.35 15.24
N ASN A 104 6.32 -2.46 16.12
CA ASN A 104 5.10 -3.27 15.89
C ASN A 104 4.08 -2.62 14.93
N HIS A 105 4.41 -1.47 14.33
CA HIS A 105 3.55 -0.73 13.41
C HIS A 105 4.42 -0.04 12.36
N LEU A 106 3.97 -0.01 11.10
CA LEU A 106 4.69 0.61 9.98
C LEU A 106 4.52 2.14 9.93
N ALA A 107 3.35 2.62 10.35
CA ALA A 107 3.00 4.02 10.46
C ALA A 107 2.05 4.20 11.66
N TYR A 108 1.82 5.44 12.06
CA TYR A 108 0.88 5.77 13.13
C TYR A 108 0.37 7.22 13.00
N SER A 109 -0.90 7.44 13.33
CA SER A 109 -1.41 8.75 13.76
C SER A 109 -1.24 8.93 15.27
N SER A 110 -0.75 10.11 15.68
CA SER A 110 -0.51 10.42 17.09
C SER A 110 -1.70 11.11 17.76
N PHE A 111 -1.76 11.04 19.09
CA PHE A 111 -2.81 11.68 19.90
C PHE A 111 -3.03 13.17 19.59
N VAL A 112 -1.95 13.91 19.32
CA VAL A 112 -2.03 15.34 19.00
C VAL A 112 -2.60 15.63 17.60
N GLY A 113 -2.70 14.61 16.73
CA GLY A 113 -3.41 14.63 15.45
C GLY A 113 -4.87 14.22 15.66
N TYR A 114 -5.13 12.92 15.87
CA TYR A 114 -6.50 12.39 15.93
C TYR A 114 -7.41 12.98 17.03
N CYS A 115 -6.86 13.64 18.07
CA CYS A 115 -7.66 14.36 19.07
C CYS A 115 -7.69 15.88 18.89
N ASN A 116 -7.23 16.41 17.76
CA ASN A 116 -7.30 17.82 17.43
C ASN A 116 -7.62 18.03 15.94
N ASP A 117 -8.87 18.41 15.65
CA ASP A 117 -9.38 18.56 14.29
C ASP A 117 -8.66 19.64 13.44
N GLU A 118 -7.81 20.47 14.03
CA GLU A 118 -6.98 21.45 13.31
C GLU A 118 -5.58 20.92 12.96
N ARG A 119 -5.26 19.68 13.34
CA ARG A 119 -3.94 19.08 13.21
C ARG A 119 -4.03 17.74 12.47
N VAL A 120 -2.96 17.44 11.75
CA VAL A 120 -2.67 16.10 11.26
C VAL A 120 -1.24 15.78 11.65
N ASN A 121 -1.03 14.65 12.32
CA ASN A 121 0.31 14.27 12.79
C ASN A 121 0.57 12.77 12.66
N ILE A 122 1.23 12.41 11.56
CA ILE A 122 1.47 11.03 11.13
C ILE A 122 2.98 10.78 11.04
N GLY A 123 3.42 9.70 11.70
CA GLY A 123 4.77 9.17 11.58
C GLY A 123 4.77 7.90 10.72
N VAL A 124 5.77 7.77 9.86
CA VAL A 124 5.98 6.58 9.01
C VAL A 124 7.39 6.06 9.24
N LEU A 125 7.56 4.77 9.52
CA LEU A 125 8.89 4.21 9.66
C LEU A 125 9.55 4.04 8.29
N TYR A 126 10.72 4.66 8.13
CA TYR A 126 11.41 4.69 6.86
C TYR A 126 11.78 3.30 6.34
N ASP A 127 12.31 2.44 7.21
CA ASP A 127 12.79 1.11 6.83
C ASP A 127 11.67 0.26 6.24
N GLY A 128 10.54 0.14 6.95
CA GLY A 128 9.39 -0.61 6.45
C GLY A 128 8.71 0.04 5.25
N TRP A 129 8.73 1.37 5.14
CA TRP A 129 8.15 2.10 4.00
C TRP A 129 8.90 1.80 2.70
N SER A 130 10.22 1.65 2.81
CA SER A 130 11.09 1.42 1.67
C SER A 130 10.80 0.10 0.94
N ASP A 131 10.25 -0.89 1.67
CA ASP A 131 9.87 -2.21 1.16
C ASP A 131 8.49 -2.25 0.49
N LEU A 132 7.68 -1.20 0.63
CA LEU A 132 6.33 -1.17 0.08
C LEU A 132 6.29 -0.82 -1.40
N ASN A 133 5.36 -1.44 -2.12
CA ASN A 133 4.95 -1.00 -3.46
C ASN A 133 4.01 0.23 -3.38
N LEU A 134 3.71 0.84 -4.54
CA LEU A 134 2.93 2.08 -4.61
C LEU A 134 1.51 1.95 -4.04
N ILE A 135 0.83 0.83 -4.28
CA ILE A 135 -0.52 0.56 -3.76
C ILE A 135 -0.49 0.39 -2.24
N GLN A 136 0.48 -0.35 -1.72
CA GLN A 136 0.65 -0.53 -0.27
C GLN A 136 0.92 0.81 0.42
N ARG A 137 1.75 1.67 -0.17
CA ARG A 137 2.00 3.03 0.34
C ARG A 137 0.72 3.85 0.39
N LEU A 138 -0.06 3.85 -0.68
CA LEU A 138 -1.35 4.54 -0.76
C LEU A 138 -2.32 4.03 0.32
N TRP A 139 -2.42 2.72 0.49
CA TRP A 139 -3.28 2.10 1.49
C TRP A 139 -2.87 2.48 2.91
N VAL A 140 -1.58 2.37 3.25
CA VAL A 140 -1.03 2.75 4.56
C VAL A 140 -1.33 4.21 4.88
N MET A 141 -1.08 5.12 3.94
CA MET A 141 -1.33 6.54 4.19
C MET A 141 -2.81 6.82 4.43
N TYR A 142 -3.71 6.23 3.63
CA TYR A 142 -5.16 6.41 3.84
C TYR A 142 -5.64 5.78 5.14
N HIS A 143 -5.03 4.68 5.60
CA HIS A 143 -5.29 4.10 6.91
C HIS A 143 -4.99 5.10 8.04
N GLU A 144 -3.81 5.70 8.02
CA GLU A 144 -3.43 6.68 9.04
C GLU A 144 -4.28 7.97 8.96
N PHE A 145 -4.64 8.42 7.75
CA PHE A 145 -5.59 9.52 7.60
C PHE A 145 -6.98 9.16 8.15
N GLY A 146 -7.39 7.89 8.08
CA GLY A 146 -8.63 7.43 8.70
C GLY A 146 -8.63 7.55 10.22
N HIS A 147 -7.51 7.23 10.86
CA HIS A 147 -7.30 7.48 12.28
C HIS A 147 -7.29 8.98 12.60
N ASP A 148 -6.50 9.76 11.86
CA ASP A 148 -6.26 11.17 12.18
C ASP A 148 -7.49 12.05 11.89
N VAL A 149 -8.04 11.94 10.69
CA VAL A 149 -9.08 12.84 10.17
C VAL A 149 -10.48 12.40 10.59
N PHE A 150 -10.76 11.09 10.57
CA PHE A 150 -12.10 10.56 10.85
C PHE A 150 -12.22 9.90 12.22
N LYS A 151 -11.12 9.77 12.96
CA LYS A 151 -11.07 9.12 14.27
C LYS A 151 -11.54 7.68 14.20
N TYR A 152 -11.41 6.99 13.07
CA TYR A 152 -11.83 5.60 12.99
C TYR A 152 -10.93 4.71 13.85
N GLU A 153 -11.51 3.74 14.56
CA GLU A 153 -10.75 2.61 15.09
C GLU A 153 -10.53 1.58 13.96
N HIS A 154 -9.69 0.57 14.23
CA HIS A 154 -9.49 -0.54 13.30
C HIS A 154 -10.81 -1.26 12.98
N SER A 155 -11.01 -1.61 11.70
CA SER A 155 -12.09 -2.51 11.27
C SER A 155 -11.70 -3.98 11.52
N THR A 156 -12.65 -4.88 11.28
CA THR A 156 -12.43 -6.34 11.36
C THR A 156 -12.40 -7.01 9.99
N ASP A 157 -12.79 -6.32 8.93
CA ASP A 157 -12.84 -6.84 7.56
C ASP A 157 -11.53 -6.50 6.82
N PRO A 158 -10.77 -7.52 6.35
CA PRO A 158 -9.55 -7.32 5.57
C PRO A 158 -9.73 -6.45 4.31
N ALA A 159 -10.95 -6.34 3.78
CA ALA A 159 -11.22 -5.54 2.59
C ALA A 159 -11.26 -4.03 2.88
N ASP A 160 -11.37 -3.60 4.14
CA ASP A 160 -11.47 -2.19 4.49
C ASP A 160 -10.09 -1.56 4.73
N ILE A 161 -9.94 -0.28 4.35
CA ILE A 161 -8.71 0.47 4.60
C ILE A 161 -8.31 0.44 6.07
N MET A 162 -9.29 0.52 6.99
CA MET A 162 -9.05 0.51 8.44
C MET A 162 -8.70 -0.86 9.02
N TYR A 163 -8.50 -1.91 8.21
CA TYR A 163 -8.03 -3.20 8.72
C TYR A 163 -6.59 -3.05 9.25
N PRO A 164 -6.25 -3.61 10.42
CA PRO A 164 -4.94 -3.38 11.07
C PRO A 164 -3.74 -3.94 10.31
N SER A 165 -3.95 -4.79 9.30
CA SER A 165 -2.88 -5.24 8.40
C SER A 165 -2.91 -4.42 7.11
N SER A 166 -2.10 -3.36 7.08
CA SER A 166 -2.03 -2.40 5.98
C SER A 166 -1.06 -2.78 4.86
N THR A 167 -0.40 -3.94 4.95
CA THR A 167 0.63 -4.40 4.01
C THR A 167 0.21 -5.59 3.14
N ARG A 168 -1.10 -5.79 2.97
CA ARG A 168 -1.63 -6.82 2.06
C ARG A 168 -1.00 -6.67 0.68
N SER A 169 -0.46 -7.77 0.15
CA SER A 169 0.22 -7.81 -1.15
C SER A 169 -0.71 -8.22 -2.28
N ASP A 170 -1.93 -8.64 -1.95
CA ASP A 170 -2.95 -9.13 -2.86
C ASP A 170 -3.99 -8.06 -3.28
N ILE A 171 -3.81 -6.81 -2.84
CA ILE A 171 -4.69 -5.69 -3.18
C ILE A 171 -4.26 -5.02 -4.49
N ASP A 172 -5.24 -4.65 -5.31
CA ASP A 172 -5.03 -3.80 -6.49
C ASP A 172 -5.63 -2.39 -6.30
N LEU A 173 -5.49 -1.54 -7.33
CA LEU A 173 -6.03 -0.18 -7.30
C LEU A 173 -7.56 -0.15 -7.19
N ASN A 174 -8.27 -1.13 -7.78
CA ASN A 174 -9.71 -1.19 -7.71
C ASN A 174 -10.20 -1.62 -6.32
N ASP A 175 -9.49 -2.54 -5.66
CA ASP A 175 -9.72 -2.86 -4.25
C ASP A 175 -9.57 -1.63 -3.37
N PHE A 176 -8.51 -0.86 -3.59
CA PHE A 176 -8.30 0.41 -2.90
C PHE A 176 -9.46 1.38 -3.14
N ILE A 177 -9.86 1.60 -4.39
CA ILE A 177 -10.97 2.52 -4.74
C ILE A 177 -12.26 2.10 -4.04
N ARG A 178 -12.61 0.80 -4.08
CA ARG A 178 -13.80 0.27 -3.40
C ARG A 178 -13.73 0.45 -1.89
N ALA A 179 -12.56 0.22 -1.28
CA ALA A 179 -12.36 0.34 0.17
C ALA A 179 -12.40 1.81 0.63
N LYS A 180 -11.75 2.71 -0.12
CA LYS A 180 -11.82 4.17 0.05
C LYS A 180 -13.25 4.69 0.00
N ASP A 181 -14.02 4.23 -0.98
CA ASP A 181 -15.41 4.62 -1.11
C ASP A 181 -16.23 4.26 0.13
N ARG A 182 -16.02 3.07 0.70
CA ARG A 182 -16.67 2.68 1.96
C ARG A 182 -16.19 3.51 3.15
N MET A 183 -14.89 3.82 3.21
CA MET A 183 -14.29 4.68 4.24
C MET A 183 -14.95 6.06 4.26
N PHE A 184 -15.09 6.72 3.12
CA PHE A 184 -15.71 8.04 3.02
C PHE A 184 -17.23 8.02 3.22
N LYS A 185 -17.92 6.99 2.72
CA LYS A 185 -19.36 6.79 2.93
C LYS A 185 -19.70 6.31 4.34
N ARG A 186 -18.69 6.03 5.18
CA ARG A 186 -18.83 5.48 6.53
C ARG A 186 -19.62 4.16 6.55
N SER A 187 -19.47 3.36 5.50
CA SER A 187 -20.36 2.23 5.21
C SER A 187 -19.67 0.87 5.40
N PHE A 188 -18.61 0.82 6.21
CA PHE A 188 -17.91 -0.43 6.50
C PHE A 188 -18.41 -1.08 7.82
N PRO A 189 -18.47 -2.42 7.90
CA PRO A 189 -19.04 -3.11 9.05
C PRO A 189 -18.27 -2.86 10.35
N GLY A 190 -19.01 -2.63 11.44
CA GLY A 190 -18.40 -2.51 12.77
C GLY A 190 -17.60 -1.23 12.99
N ILE A 191 -17.89 -0.16 12.23
CA ILE A 191 -17.27 1.16 12.40
C ILE A 191 -17.34 1.63 13.86
N ARG A 192 -16.17 2.00 14.39
CA ARG A 192 -15.97 2.51 15.74
C ARG A 192 -15.05 3.73 15.68
N TYR A 193 -15.06 4.53 16.75
CA TYR A 193 -14.35 5.80 16.79
C TYR A 193 -13.46 5.91 18.02
N ILE A 194 -12.24 6.41 17.81
CA ILE A 194 -11.28 6.72 18.85
C ILE A 194 -11.90 7.77 19.77
N SER A 195 -11.93 7.46 21.06
CA SER A 195 -12.40 8.39 22.09
C SER A 195 -11.28 9.33 22.50
N CYS A 196 -11.51 10.63 22.35
CA CYS A 196 -10.62 11.67 22.83
C CYS A 196 -11.08 12.16 24.21
N PRO A 197 -10.19 12.18 25.22
CA PRO A 197 -10.53 12.74 26.51
C PRO A 197 -10.92 14.21 26.35
N GLN A 198 -12.06 14.59 26.92
CA GLN A 198 -12.45 15.99 27.03
C GLN A 198 -11.49 16.63 28.04
N THR A 199 -10.79 17.68 27.63
CA THR A 199 -10.08 18.55 28.59
C THR A 199 -11.14 19.45 29.23
N ASP A 200 -11.36 19.28 30.54
CA ASP A 200 -12.14 20.21 31.37
C ASP A 200 -11.53 21.62 31.37
#